data_AF-A0AAD6C368-F1
#
_entry.id   AF-A0AAD6C368-F1
#
_cell.length_a   1.000
_cell.length_b   1.000
_cell.length_c   1.000
_cell.angle_alpha   90.00
_cell.angle_beta   90.00
_cell.angle_gamma   90.00
#
_symmetry.space_group_name_H-M   'P 1'
#
loop_
_entity.id
_entity.type
_entity.pdbx_description
1 polymer ?
#
loop_
_entity_poly.entity_id
_entity_poly.type
_entity_poly.pdbx_seq_one_letter_code
_entity_poly.pdbx_strand_id
1 'polypeptide(L)'
;MFLRSAFAYIFVSSCLVAVSARNPPKVFIIRHGEKPPNPDDHGLTLDGIKRSQCLRDVFGKDSSYDIGHIMAPTVKWNGEHRRAYMTVLPLANDLGLEIDAHCSRKDTQCVADTIRSYEGPGNILISWRHKNVGELQEHLGSPDPLQYPEDRFDLIWTIPYPYEEVTNIESEFCPGLDYRPRLVAQH
;
A
#
# COMPACT_ATOMS: atom_id res chain seq x y z
N MET A 1 -54.57 -47.92 31.48
CA MET A 1 -53.89 -46.62 31.68
C MET A 1 -52.57 -46.66 30.92
N PHE A 2 -52.51 -46.04 29.74
CA PHE A 2 -51.34 -46.06 28.87
C PHE A 2 -50.48 -44.83 29.13
N LEU A 3 -49.27 -45.01 29.67
CA LEU A 3 -48.27 -43.95 29.82
C LEU A 3 -47.53 -43.79 28.49
N ARG A 4 -47.68 -42.64 27.83
CA ARG A 4 -46.88 -42.28 26.65
C ARG A 4 -45.70 -41.42 27.10
N SER A 5 -44.49 -41.98 27.09
CA SER A 5 -43.25 -41.21 27.24
C SER A 5 -43.02 -40.37 26.00
N ALA A 6 -42.93 -39.05 26.16
CA ALA A 6 -42.47 -38.14 25.13
C ALA A 6 -40.95 -37.94 25.27
N PHE A 7 -40.18 -38.48 24.33
CA PHE A 7 -38.77 -38.15 24.18
C PHE A 7 -38.65 -36.83 23.42
N ALA A 8 -38.15 -35.79 24.10
CA ALA A 8 -37.81 -34.52 23.48
C ALA A 8 -36.43 -34.65 22.82
N TYR A 9 -36.38 -34.62 21.48
CA TYR A 9 -35.13 -34.57 20.73
C TYR A 9 -34.67 -33.12 20.60
N ILE A 10 -33.60 -32.77 21.32
CA ILE A 10 -32.91 -31.49 21.17
C ILE A 10 -32.02 -31.58 19.92
N PHE A 11 -32.42 -30.91 18.84
CA PHE A 11 -31.57 -30.71 17.67
C PHE A 11 -30.52 -29.62 17.99
N VAL A 12 -29.29 -30.03 18.31
CA VAL A 12 -28.16 -29.12 18.40
C VAL A 12 -27.71 -28.78 16.96
N SER A 13 -28.16 -27.65 16.44
CA SER A 13 -27.71 -27.12 15.16
C SER A 13 -26.28 -26.61 15.31
N SER A 14 -25.30 -27.42 14.90
CA SER A 14 -23.89 -27.03 14.85
C SER A 14 -23.69 -26.05 13.69
N CYS A 15 -23.62 -24.75 13.99
CA CYS A 15 -23.17 -23.73 13.04
C CYS A 15 -21.67 -23.91 12.82
N LEU A 16 -21.31 -24.58 11.72
CA LEU A 16 -19.95 -24.56 11.19
C LEU A 16 -19.67 -23.14 10.66
N VAL A 17 -18.95 -22.34 11.45
CA VAL A 17 -18.38 -21.08 10.97
C VAL A 17 -17.18 -21.44 10.08
N ALA A 18 -17.34 -21.32 8.77
CA ALA A 18 -16.22 -21.47 7.85
C ALA A 18 -15.26 -20.29 8.06
N VAL A 19 -14.13 -20.55 8.71
CA VAL A 19 -13.00 -19.60 8.74
C VAL A 19 -12.41 -19.60 7.33
N SER A 20 -12.77 -18.60 6.52
CA SER A 20 -12.12 -18.39 5.24
C SER A 20 -10.66 -18.02 5.50
N ALA A 21 -9.71 -18.82 5.02
CA ALA A 21 -8.31 -18.43 5.00
C ALA A 21 -8.20 -17.15 4.16
N ARG A 22 -7.89 -16.02 4.80
CA ARG A 22 -7.65 -14.75 4.11
C ARG A 22 -6.29 -14.87 3.44
N ASN A 23 -6.24 -14.70 2.11
CA ASN A 23 -4.96 -14.63 1.42
C ASN A 23 -4.18 -13.43 2.00
N PRO A 24 -2.87 -13.59 2.28
CA PRO A 24 -2.04 -12.47 2.71
C PRO A 24 -2.16 -11.29 1.72
N PRO A 25 -2.15 -10.03 2.20
CA PRO A 25 -2.27 -8.87 1.33
C PRO A 25 -1.09 -8.81 0.37
N LYS A 26 -1.31 -8.25 -0.82
CA LYS A 26 -0.22 -7.72 -1.65
C LYS A 26 0.19 -6.35 -1.11
N VAL A 27 1.45 -6.02 -1.32
CA VAL A 27 1.98 -4.68 -1.07
C VAL A 27 2.22 -3.99 -2.40
N PHE A 28 1.73 -2.76 -2.52
CA PHE A 28 2.01 -1.86 -3.63
C PHE A 28 2.88 -0.73 -3.12
N ILE A 29 4.05 -0.51 -3.73
CA ILE A 29 4.94 0.59 -3.36
C ILE A 29 4.96 1.60 -4.49
N ILE A 30 4.69 2.86 -4.13
CA ILE A 30 4.88 4.03 -4.98
C ILE A 30 5.84 5.01 -4.31
N ARG A 31 6.50 5.83 -5.12
CA ARG A 31 7.21 7.00 -4.61
C ARG A 31 6.23 8.14 -4.37
N HIS A 32 6.57 9.07 -3.48
CA HIS A 32 5.91 10.38 -3.45
C HIS A 32 5.90 11.05 -4.84
N GLY A 33 4.88 11.86 -5.13
CA GLY A 33 4.76 12.62 -6.39
C GLY A 33 5.85 13.68 -6.60
N GLU A 34 5.80 14.33 -7.76
CA GLU A 34 6.80 15.29 -8.23
C GLU A 34 7.06 16.39 -7.19
N LYS A 35 8.35 16.71 -7.03
CA LYS A 35 8.84 17.62 -5.98
C LYS A 35 9.57 18.81 -6.57
N PRO A 36 9.57 19.97 -5.88
CA PRO A 36 10.40 21.10 -6.28
C PRO A 36 11.90 20.74 -6.32
N PRO A 37 12.70 21.47 -7.12
CA PRO A 37 14.15 21.31 -7.12
C PRO A 37 14.78 21.73 -5.78
N ASN A 38 14.19 22.73 -5.11
CA ASN A 38 14.63 23.16 -3.79
C ASN A 38 14.39 22.05 -2.75
N PRO A 39 15.44 21.51 -2.08
CA PRO A 39 15.30 20.45 -1.09
C PRO A 39 14.54 20.88 0.19
N ASP A 40 14.57 22.17 0.51
CA ASP A 40 13.90 22.75 1.69
C ASP A 40 12.41 22.99 1.45
N ASP A 41 11.95 22.91 0.20
CA ASP A 41 10.53 22.83 -0.09
C ASP A 41 10.06 21.38 0.07
N HIS A 42 9.25 21.16 1.10
CA HIS A 42 8.69 19.85 1.43
C HIS A 42 7.34 19.57 0.74
N GLY A 43 6.84 20.46 -0.11
CA GLY A 43 5.60 20.29 -0.87
C GLY A 43 5.73 19.43 -2.13
N LEU A 44 4.60 19.24 -2.80
CA LEU A 44 4.51 18.71 -4.16
C LEU A 44 4.50 19.87 -5.16
N THR A 45 4.99 19.65 -6.37
CA THR A 45 4.77 20.58 -7.50
C THR A 45 3.32 20.48 -7.99
N LEU A 46 2.93 21.32 -8.96
CA LEU A 46 1.64 21.17 -9.63
C LEU A 46 1.47 19.79 -10.28
N ASP A 47 2.53 19.26 -10.88
CA ASP A 47 2.52 17.89 -11.42
C ASP A 47 2.33 16.85 -10.33
N GLY A 48 2.98 17.01 -9.17
CA GLY A 48 2.82 16.10 -8.04
C GLY A 48 1.42 16.14 -7.44
N ILE A 49 0.78 17.32 -7.42
CA ILE A 49 -0.64 17.47 -7.05
C ILE A 49 -1.53 16.81 -8.10
N LYS A 50 -1.23 16.96 -9.39
CA LYS A 50 -1.98 16.30 -10.46
C LYS A 50 -1.85 14.78 -10.37
N ARG A 51 -0.67 14.25 -10.04
CA ARG A 51 -0.45 12.83 -9.76
C ARG A 51 -1.29 12.35 -8.58
N SER A 52 -1.28 13.07 -7.46
CA SER A 52 -2.10 12.68 -6.29
C SER A 52 -3.59 12.63 -6.57
N GLN A 53 -4.09 13.44 -7.52
CA GLN A 53 -5.46 13.33 -8.01
C GLN A 53 -5.66 12.11 -8.93
N CYS A 54 -4.74 11.86 -9.85
CA CYS A 54 -4.79 10.69 -10.73
C CYS A 54 -4.82 9.36 -9.95
N LEU A 55 -4.08 9.27 -8.84
CA LEU A 55 -4.03 8.06 -8.01
C LEU A 55 -5.40 7.62 -7.46
N ARG A 56 -6.37 8.53 -7.39
CA ARG A 56 -7.76 8.24 -7.00
C ARG A 56 -8.44 7.31 -7.99
N ASP A 57 -8.13 7.45 -9.28
CA ASP A 57 -8.64 6.60 -10.35
C ASP A 57 -7.85 5.28 -10.43
N VAL A 58 -6.53 5.34 -10.21
CA VAL A 58 -5.64 4.17 -10.26
C VAL A 58 -5.95 3.16 -9.15
N PHE A 59 -6.01 3.63 -7.91
CA PHE A 59 -6.16 2.81 -6.70
C PHE A 59 -7.56 2.92 -6.07
N GLY A 60 -8.51 3.53 -6.78
CA GLY A 60 -9.86 3.79 -6.28
C GLY A 60 -10.61 2.52 -5.89
N LYS A 61 -11.79 2.70 -5.29
CA LYS A 61 -12.62 1.62 -4.74
C LYS A 61 -12.95 0.51 -5.75
N ASP A 62 -13.09 0.86 -7.03
CA ASP A 62 -13.42 -0.08 -8.10
C ASP A 62 -12.18 -0.65 -8.81
N SER A 63 -10.97 -0.29 -8.36
CA SER A 63 -9.72 -0.79 -8.91
C SER A 63 -9.45 -2.25 -8.51
N SER A 64 -8.70 -2.97 -9.33
CA SER A 64 -8.23 -4.32 -9.00
C SER A 64 -7.17 -4.36 -7.90
N TYR A 65 -6.67 -3.20 -7.47
CA TYR A 65 -5.69 -3.10 -6.38
C TYR A 65 -6.32 -3.35 -5.00
N ASP A 66 -7.63 -3.14 -4.82
CA ASP A 66 -8.36 -3.42 -3.57
C ASP A 66 -7.65 -2.89 -2.32
N ILE A 67 -7.36 -1.58 -2.28
CA ILE A 67 -6.58 -0.97 -1.18
C ILE A 67 -7.41 -0.90 0.10
N GLY A 68 -6.93 -1.55 1.16
CA GLY A 68 -7.52 -1.51 2.50
C GLY A 68 -6.64 -0.85 3.56
N HIS A 69 -5.37 -0.59 3.26
CA HIS A 69 -4.44 0.09 4.15
C HIS A 69 -3.47 0.96 3.37
N ILE A 70 -3.20 2.18 3.87
CA ILE A 70 -2.32 3.15 3.23
C ILE A 70 -1.28 3.59 4.24
N MET A 71 -0.01 3.46 3.90
CA MET A 71 1.12 3.91 4.72
C MET A 71 1.89 5.06 4.07
N ALA A 72 2.33 6.00 4.89
CA ALA A 72 3.25 7.09 4.53
C ALA A 72 4.15 7.41 5.74
N PRO A 73 5.29 8.09 5.59
CA PRO A 73 6.14 8.38 6.73
C PRO A 73 5.52 9.43 7.64
N THR A 74 5.88 9.38 8.94
CA THR A 74 5.57 10.46 9.89
C THR A 74 5.97 11.82 9.34
N VAL A 75 5.02 12.76 9.34
CA VAL A 75 5.25 14.16 8.97
C VAL A 75 5.80 14.91 10.18
N LYS A 76 6.98 15.53 10.03
CA LYS A 76 7.55 16.33 11.11
C LYS A 76 6.80 17.66 11.25
N TRP A 77 6.94 18.31 12.41
CA TRP A 77 6.34 19.61 12.70
C TRP A 77 6.71 20.73 11.71
N ASN A 78 7.93 20.69 11.14
CA ASN A 78 8.39 21.63 10.11
C ASN A 78 7.90 21.25 8.69
N GLY A 79 7.08 20.21 8.58
CA GLY A 79 6.55 19.71 7.32
C GLY A 79 7.50 18.79 6.55
N GLU A 80 8.68 18.47 7.08
CA GLU A 80 9.53 17.45 6.46
C GLU A 80 8.77 16.13 6.31
N HIS A 81 9.05 15.45 5.18
CA HIS A 81 8.52 14.12 4.84
C HIS A 81 7.04 14.11 4.42
N ARG A 82 6.36 15.26 4.40
CA ARG A 82 4.94 15.37 3.99
C ARG A 82 4.62 14.97 2.56
N ARG A 83 5.58 14.96 1.62
CA ARG A 83 5.29 14.67 0.19
C ARG A 83 4.60 13.33 -0.02
N ALA A 84 5.11 12.27 0.61
CA ALA A 84 4.54 10.94 0.51
C ALA A 84 3.10 10.92 1.06
N TYR A 85 2.90 11.51 2.24
CA TYR A 85 1.57 11.69 2.82
C TYR A 85 0.60 12.44 1.89
N MET A 86 1.02 13.61 1.37
CA MET A 86 0.22 14.42 0.44
C MET A 86 -0.08 13.71 -0.89
N THR A 87 0.77 12.76 -1.30
CA THR A 87 0.60 12.01 -2.55
C THR A 87 -0.61 11.08 -2.48
N VAL A 88 -0.86 10.46 -1.33
CA VAL A 88 -1.95 9.49 -1.14
C VAL A 88 -3.17 10.05 -0.42
N LEU A 89 -3.08 11.27 0.14
CA LEU A 89 -4.18 11.90 0.89
C LEU A 89 -5.51 11.98 0.13
N PRO A 90 -5.57 12.39 -1.15
CA PRO A 90 -6.85 12.41 -1.86
C PRO A 90 -7.48 11.02 -2.00
N LEU A 91 -6.67 10.01 -2.30
CA LEU A 91 -7.12 8.62 -2.39
C LEU A 91 -7.61 8.09 -1.03
N ALA A 92 -6.86 8.33 0.04
CA ALA A 92 -7.23 7.90 1.39
C ALA A 92 -8.59 8.48 1.81
N ASN A 93 -8.82 9.76 1.50
CA ASN A 93 -10.11 10.41 1.76
C ASN A 93 -11.27 9.76 0.97
N ASP A 94 -11.06 9.44 -0.31
CA ASP A 94 -12.08 8.79 -1.14
C ASP A 94 -12.42 7.37 -0.67
N LEU A 95 -11.41 6.63 -0.20
CA LEU A 95 -11.59 5.28 0.34
C LEU A 95 -12.11 5.27 1.79
N GLY A 96 -12.13 6.42 2.46
CA GLY A 96 -12.47 6.51 3.89
C GLY A 96 -11.44 5.85 4.80
N LEU A 97 -10.16 5.85 4.39
CA LEU A 97 -9.05 5.27 5.13
C LEU A 97 -8.23 6.36 5.82
N GLU A 98 -7.75 6.06 7.02
CA GLU A 98 -6.68 6.86 7.63
C GLU A 98 -5.33 6.47 7.01
N ILE A 99 -4.47 7.47 6.80
CA ILE A 99 -3.08 7.20 6.41
C ILE A 99 -2.32 6.83 7.67
N ASP A 100 -1.81 5.60 7.71
CA ASP A 100 -0.90 5.18 8.74
C ASP A 100 0.46 5.87 8.56
N ALA A 101 0.78 6.76 9.50
CA ALA A 101 2.00 7.56 9.52
C ALA A 101 2.86 7.35 10.77
N HIS A 102 2.74 6.19 11.44
CA HIS A 102 3.45 5.94 12.69
C HIS A 102 4.95 5.65 12.49
N CYS A 103 5.35 5.07 11.35
CA CYS A 103 6.76 4.81 11.05
C CYS A 103 7.47 6.06 10.50
N SER A 104 8.68 6.32 11.01
CA SER A 104 9.50 7.41 10.49
C SER A 104 10.04 7.08 9.09
N ARG A 105 10.39 8.10 8.29
CA ARG A 105 10.93 7.90 6.92
C ARG A 105 12.15 6.97 6.81
N LYS A 106 12.96 6.87 7.88
CA LYS A 106 14.16 6.04 7.91
C LYS A 106 13.95 4.70 8.62
N ASP A 107 12.77 4.46 9.18
CA ASP A 107 12.47 3.25 9.94
C ASP A 107 11.72 2.26 9.05
N THR A 108 12.45 1.69 8.09
CA THR A 108 11.94 0.72 7.12
C THR A 108 11.66 -0.64 7.75
N GLN A 109 12.32 -0.98 8.86
CA GLN A 109 11.99 -2.15 9.68
C GLN A 109 10.58 -2.02 10.29
N CYS A 110 10.23 -0.87 10.88
CA CYS A 110 8.87 -0.58 11.35
C CYS A 110 7.81 -0.81 10.26
N VAL A 111 8.10 -0.35 9.04
CA VAL A 111 7.19 -0.54 7.90
C VAL A 111 7.06 -2.04 7.55
N ALA A 112 8.16 -2.77 7.47
CA ALA A 112 8.15 -4.21 7.20
C ALA A 112 7.38 -5.01 8.27
N ASP A 113 7.52 -4.65 9.54
CA ASP A 113 6.82 -5.30 10.65
C ASP A 113 5.32 -4.97 10.63
N THR A 114 4.95 -3.76 10.23
CA THR A 114 3.55 -3.38 9.99
C THR A 114 2.92 -4.21 8.87
N ILE A 115 3.63 -4.38 7.75
CA ILE A 115 3.17 -5.23 6.63
C ILE A 115 2.91 -6.66 7.10
N ARG A 116 3.86 -7.25 7.84
CA ARG A 116 3.78 -8.63 8.32
C ARG A 116 2.65 -8.86 9.34
N SER A 117 2.35 -7.84 10.14
CA SER A 117 1.32 -7.91 11.19
C SER A 117 -0.07 -7.48 10.69
N TYR A 118 -0.19 -7.07 9.44
CA TYR A 118 -1.47 -6.62 8.88
C TYR A 118 -2.44 -7.79 8.65
N GLU A 119 -3.51 -7.82 9.44
CA GLU A 119 -4.61 -8.79 9.31
C GLU A 119 -5.90 -8.16 8.75
N GLY A 120 -5.85 -6.90 8.33
CA GLY A 120 -7.00 -6.14 7.83
C GLY A 120 -7.50 -6.61 6.45
N PRO A 121 -8.62 -6.05 5.95
CA PRO A 121 -9.12 -6.32 4.61
C PRO A 121 -8.25 -5.68 3.52
N GLY A 122 -8.33 -6.18 2.29
CA GLY A 122 -7.65 -5.58 1.14
C GLY A 122 -6.12 -5.61 1.20
N ASN A 123 -5.50 -4.91 0.26
CA ASN A 123 -4.06 -4.80 0.05
C ASN A 123 -3.50 -3.52 0.66
N ILE A 124 -2.17 -3.46 0.77
CA ILE A 124 -1.45 -2.35 1.38
C ILE A 124 -0.83 -1.48 0.29
N LEU A 125 -1.10 -0.17 0.32
CA LEU A 125 -0.40 0.83 -0.49
C LEU A 125 0.60 1.60 0.36
N ILE A 126 1.85 1.70 -0.08
CA ILE A 126 2.91 2.43 0.60
C ILE A 126 3.40 3.54 -0.31
N SER A 127 3.28 4.79 0.15
CA SER A 127 3.94 5.93 -0.49
C SER A 127 5.19 6.31 0.28
N TRP A 128 6.36 6.27 -0.36
CA TRP A 128 7.62 6.49 0.33
C TRP A 128 8.66 7.28 -0.47
N ARG A 129 9.85 7.48 0.11
CA ARG A 129 11.01 8.05 -0.58
C ARG A 129 11.76 6.94 -1.31
N HIS A 130 12.01 7.10 -2.62
CA HIS A 130 12.73 6.13 -3.46
C HIS A 130 14.00 5.56 -2.82
N LYS A 131 14.86 6.39 -2.19
CA LYS A 131 16.12 5.96 -1.56
C LYS A 131 15.95 4.97 -0.39
N ASN A 132 14.74 4.84 0.16
CA ASN A 132 14.44 3.96 1.27
C ASN A 132 13.69 2.69 0.84
N VAL A 133 13.32 2.56 -0.45
CA VAL A 133 12.57 1.40 -0.94
C VAL A 133 13.45 0.15 -1.03
N GLY A 134 14.74 0.29 -1.34
CA GLY A 134 15.71 -0.81 -1.30
C GLY A 134 15.80 -1.44 0.10
N GLU A 135 16.09 -0.61 1.10
CA GLU A 135 16.16 -1.01 2.51
C GLU A 135 14.84 -1.62 3.04
N LEU A 136 13.67 -1.12 2.58
CA LEU A 136 12.38 -1.73 2.89
C LEU A 136 12.26 -3.16 2.34
N GLN A 137 12.71 -3.42 1.10
CA GLN A 137 12.72 -4.77 0.53
C GLN A 137 13.65 -5.71 1.32
N GLU A 138 14.82 -5.24 1.72
CA GLU A 138 15.74 -6.01 2.59
C GLU A 138 15.03 -6.43 3.88
N HIS A 139 14.37 -5.49 4.55
CA HIS A 139 13.62 -5.78 5.77
C HIS A 139 12.41 -6.66 5.55
N LEU A 140 11.82 -6.69 4.35
CA LEU A 140 10.75 -7.62 3.97
C LEU A 140 11.27 -9.04 3.71
N GLY A 141 12.57 -9.21 3.47
CA GLY A 141 13.23 -10.51 3.26
C GLY A 141 13.81 -10.69 1.86
N SER A 142 13.84 -9.64 1.04
CA SER A 142 14.38 -9.74 -0.32
C SER A 142 15.88 -10.02 -0.32
N PRO A 143 16.34 -11.10 -0.98
CA PRO A 143 17.77 -11.40 -1.09
C PRO A 143 18.50 -10.50 -2.11
N ASP A 144 17.75 -9.87 -3.01
CA ASP A 144 18.26 -8.98 -4.06
C ASP A 144 17.37 -7.74 -4.21
N PRO A 145 17.46 -6.78 -3.28
CA PRO A 145 16.60 -5.61 -3.24
C PRO A 145 16.85 -4.66 -4.42
N LEU A 146 15.78 -4.30 -5.12
CA LEU A 146 15.87 -3.42 -6.28
C LEU A 146 15.96 -1.95 -5.86
N GLN A 147 16.66 -1.15 -6.66
CA GLN A 147 16.70 0.30 -6.48
C GLN A 147 15.56 0.98 -7.24
N TYR A 148 14.76 1.78 -6.52
CA TYR A 148 13.69 2.55 -7.14
C TYR A 148 14.29 3.71 -7.97
N PRO A 149 14.03 3.79 -9.29
CA PRO A 149 14.65 4.78 -10.16
C PRO A 149 14.44 6.23 -9.71
N GLU A 150 15.52 7.03 -9.69
CA GLU A 150 15.47 8.41 -9.21
C GLU A 150 14.68 9.36 -10.15
N ASP A 151 14.61 9.07 -11.45
CA ASP A 151 13.90 9.88 -12.44
C ASP A 151 12.44 9.48 -12.63
N ARG A 152 11.97 8.42 -11.95
CA ARG A 152 10.59 7.93 -12.04
C ARG A 152 9.77 8.28 -10.81
N PHE A 153 8.57 8.79 -11.06
CA PHE A 153 7.56 9.15 -10.06
C PHE A 153 6.27 8.33 -10.21
N ASP A 154 6.20 7.52 -11.27
CA ASP A 154 5.00 6.89 -11.78
C ASP A 154 4.98 5.37 -11.61
N LEU A 155 5.95 4.78 -10.91
CA LEU A 155 6.03 3.32 -10.86
C LEU A 155 5.25 2.75 -9.68
N ILE A 156 4.44 1.74 -9.98
CA ILE A 156 3.78 0.88 -9.01
C ILE A 156 4.57 -0.42 -8.96
N TRP A 157 5.15 -0.72 -7.80
CA TRP A 157 5.83 -1.98 -7.56
C TRP A 157 4.90 -2.91 -6.81
N THR A 158 4.65 -4.10 -7.35
CA THR A 158 3.82 -5.12 -6.71
C THR A 158 4.70 -6.15 -6.02
N ILE A 159 4.46 -6.35 -4.73
CA ILE A 159 5.17 -7.33 -3.89
C ILE A 159 4.11 -8.23 -3.22
N PRO A 160 3.82 -9.41 -3.78
CA PRO A 160 2.94 -10.39 -3.13
C PRO A 160 3.65 -11.06 -1.96
N TYR A 161 2.88 -11.69 -1.07
CA TYR A 161 3.44 -12.63 -0.08
C TYR A 161 4.26 -13.73 -0.80
N PRO A 162 5.46 -14.11 -0.31
CA PRO A 162 6.03 -13.86 1.02
C PRO A 162 6.78 -12.52 1.21
N TYR A 163 6.60 -11.56 0.30
CA TYR A 163 7.19 -10.21 0.30
C TYR A 163 8.66 -10.10 -0.09
N GLU A 164 9.24 -11.18 -0.59
CA GLU A 164 10.68 -11.28 -0.89
C GLU A 164 11.04 -10.72 -2.28
N GLU A 165 10.08 -10.50 -3.18
CA GLU A 165 10.34 -10.12 -4.56
C GLU A 165 9.29 -9.13 -5.12
N VAL A 166 9.76 -8.16 -5.91
CA VAL A 166 8.91 -7.31 -6.76
C VAL A 166 8.54 -8.09 -8.02
N THR A 167 7.32 -8.61 -8.10
CA THR A 167 6.89 -9.46 -9.22
C THR A 167 6.33 -8.68 -10.42
N ASN A 168 5.97 -7.40 -10.23
CA ASN A 168 5.49 -6.54 -11.31
C ASN A 168 5.90 -5.08 -11.07
N ILE A 169 6.25 -4.39 -12.15
CA ILE A 169 6.52 -2.94 -12.18
C ILE A 169 5.73 -2.35 -13.36
N GLU A 170 4.75 -1.51 -13.05
CA GLU A 170 3.93 -0.82 -14.04
C GLU A 170 3.90 0.68 -13.80
N SER A 171 3.42 1.42 -14.80
CA SER A 171 3.21 2.87 -14.68
C SER A 171 1.82 3.13 -14.09
N GLU A 172 1.66 4.22 -13.36
CA GLU A 172 0.37 4.75 -12.90
C GLU A 172 -0.51 5.19 -14.10
N PHE A 173 0.10 5.42 -15.26
CA PHE A 173 -0.54 5.91 -16.49
C PHE A 173 -1.30 7.24 -16.30
N CYS A 174 -0.75 8.12 -15.46
CA CYS A 174 -1.32 9.44 -15.20
C CYS A 174 -1.26 10.36 -16.44
N PRO A 175 -2.41 10.84 -16.95
CA PRO A 175 -2.46 11.58 -18.21
C PRO A 175 -1.55 12.81 -18.26
N GLY A 176 -0.59 12.81 -19.18
CA GLY A 176 0.34 13.91 -19.41
C GLY A 176 1.43 14.07 -18.34
N LEU A 177 1.61 13.07 -17.46
CA LEU A 177 2.73 13.01 -16.51
C LEU A 177 3.69 11.86 -16.82
N ASP A 178 3.18 10.76 -17.39
CA ASP A 178 3.96 9.54 -17.57
C ASP A 178 4.48 9.43 -19.01
N TYR A 179 5.78 9.64 -19.18
CA TYR A 179 6.41 9.76 -20.51
C TYR A 179 6.95 8.42 -21.07
N ARG A 180 6.79 7.33 -20.29
CA ARG A 180 7.37 5.97 -20.40
C ARG A 180 6.46 4.79 -20.82
N PRO A 181 5.95 4.58 -22.05
CA PRO A 181 5.21 3.36 -22.35
C PRO A 181 6.17 2.19 -22.62
N ARG A 182 6.74 1.59 -21.56
CA ARG A 182 7.21 0.20 -21.51
C ARG A 182 7.80 -0.15 -20.16
N LEU A 183 7.45 -1.35 -19.69
CA LEU A 183 8.03 -2.12 -18.60
C LEU A 183 9.52 -1.79 -18.43
N VAL A 184 9.90 -1.39 -17.22
CA VAL A 184 11.31 -1.39 -16.83
C VAL A 184 11.68 -2.87 -16.71
N ALA A 185 12.17 -3.45 -17.82
CA ALA A 185 12.90 -4.70 -17.75
C ALA A 185 14.06 -4.47 -16.77
N GLN A 186 13.99 -5.14 -15.62
CA GLN A 186 15.08 -5.18 -14.67
C GLN A 186 16.26 -5.85 -15.37
N HIS A 187 17.39 -5.14 -15.44
CA HIS A 187 18.68 -5.70 -15.80
C HIS A 187 19.47 -5.95 -14.52
#